data_AF-A0A950KZK3-F1
#
_entry.id   AF-A0A950KZK3-F1
#
_cell.length_a   1.000
_cell.length_b   1.000
_cell.length_c   1.000
_cell.angle_alpha   90.00
_cell.angle_beta   90.00
_cell.angle_gamma   90.00
#
_symmetry.space_group_name_H-M   'P 1'
#
loop_
_entity.id
_entity.type
_entity.pdbx_description
1 polymer ?
#
loop_
_entity_poly.entity_id
_entity_poly.type
_entity_poly.pdbx_seq_one_letter_code
_entity_poly.pdbx_strand_id
1 'polypeptide(L)'
;MWSLPISLMVFTTILAIPMSRYMAWIMNGEYTPPRFFAWFEKRLDSGPQTWKQYTAALLIFNAALFIYGFIVLAVQPIAPLNPRGLGILAPTTIFNSVASFMTNTNLQHYSGDQHLSNWSQIFFVI
;
A
#
# COMPACT_ATOMS: atom_id res chain seq x y z
N MET A 1 -9.19 -28.76 -18.45
CA MET A 1 -8.49 -27.55 -18.91
C MET A 1 -9.26 -26.27 -18.58
N TRP A 2 -10.59 -26.18 -18.82
CA TRP A 2 -11.37 -24.96 -18.57
C TRP A 2 -11.97 -24.79 -17.17
N SER A 3 -11.96 -25.83 -16.33
CA SER A 3 -12.55 -25.79 -14.98
C SER A 3 -11.90 -24.73 -14.08
N LEU A 4 -10.57 -24.55 -14.15
CA LEU A 4 -9.85 -23.57 -13.33
C LEU A 4 -10.15 -22.11 -13.75
N PRO A 5 -10.05 -21.71 -15.03
CA PRO A 5 -10.46 -20.37 -15.45
C PRO A 5 -11.94 -20.05 -15.14
N ILE A 6 -12.84 -21.01 -15.40
CA ILE A 6 -14.27 -20.82 -15.15
C ILE A 6 -14.55 -20.65 -13.65
N SER A 7 -13.96 -21.50 -12.80
CA SER A 7 -14.14 -21.38 -11.35
C SER A 7 -13.57 -20.07 -10.80
N LEU A 8 -12.42 -19.59 -11.30
CA LEU A 8 -11.87 -18.29 -10.94
C LEU A 8 -12.81 -17.14 -11.32
N MET A 9 -13.35 -17.14 -12.53
CA MET A 9 -14.29 -16.09 -12.97
C MET A 9 -15.57 -16.11 -12.14
N VAL A 10 -16.14 -17.29 -11.88
CA VAL A 10 -17.35 -17.43 -11.06
C VAL A 10 -17.09 -16.95 -9.64
N PHE A 11 -16.00 -17.41 -9.02
CA PHE A 11 -15.67 -17.07 -7.65
C PHE A 11 -15.38 -15.57 -7.47
N THR A 12 -14.57 -14.98 -8.35
CA THR A 12 -14.26 -13.53 -8.31
C THR A 12 -15.50 -12.69 -8.54
N THR A 13 -16.39 -13.09 -9.46
CA THR A 13 -17.67 -12.39 -9.69
C THR A 13 -18.56 -12.45 -8.46
N ILE A 14 -18.67 -13.61 -7.81
CA ILE A 14 -19.47 -13.78 -6.59
C ILE A 14 -18.94 -12.88 -5.47
N LEU A 15 -17.63 -12.78 -5.29
CA LEU A 15 -17.01 -11.91 -4.28
C LEU A 15 -17.08 -10.42 -4.63
N ALA A 16 -17.07 -10.07 -5.91
CA ALA A 16 -17.16 -8.68 -6.35
C ALA A 16 -18.51 -8.02 -5.99
N ILE A 17 -19.61 -8.80 -5.94
CA ILE A 17 -20.95 -8.28 -5.61
C ILE A 17 -21.02 -7.73 -4.17
N PRO A 18 -20.70 -8.48 -3.10
CA PRO A 18 -20.72 -7.93 -1.75
C PRO A 18 -19.69 -6.82 -1.57
N MET A 19 -18.50 -6.95 -2.17
CA MET A 19 -17.46 -5.91 -2.10
C MET A 19 -17.92 -4.59 -2.73
N SER A 20 -18.51 -4.63 -3.93
CA SER A 20 -19.01 -3.43 -4.61
C SER A 20 -20.17 -2.76 -3.86
N ARG A 21 -21.08 -3.54 -3.27
CA ARG A 21 -22.14 -3.01 -2.41
C ARG A 21 -21.58 -2.29 -1.18
N TYR A 22 -20.55 -2.87 -0.56
CA TYR A 22 -19.87 -2.23 0.57
C TYR A 22 -19.16 -0.93 0.16
N MET A 23 -18.46 -0.92 -0.97
CA MET A 23 -17.83 0.31 -1.50
C MET A 23 -18.87 1.38 -1.82
N ALA A 24 -19.99 1.03 -2.46
CA ALA A 24 -21.07 1.96 -2.75
C ALA A 24 -21.67 2.56 -1.48
N TRP A 25 -21.86 1.74 -0.44
CA TRP A 25 -22.36 2.18 0.87
C TRP A 25 -21.45 3.24 1.51
N ILE A 26 -20.12 3.09 1.41
CA ILE A 26 -19.14 4.09 1.88
C ILE A 26 -19.13 5.33 0.99
N MET A 27 -19.03 5.14 -0.32
CA MET A 27 -18.86 6.25 -1.28
C MET A 27 -20.10 7.15 -1.38
N ASN A 28 -21.28 6.61 -1.12
CA ASN A 28 -22.54 7.38 -1.04
C ASN A 28 -22.70 8.13 0.30
N GLY A 29 -21.81 7.91 1.28
CA GLY A 29 -21.89 8.54 2.60
C GLY A 29 -22.95 7.93 3.53
N GLU A 30 -23.49 6.75 3.20
CA GLU A 30 -24.48 6.04 4.00
C GLU A 30 -23.85 5.18 5.12
N TYR A 31 -22.51 5.08 5.11
CA TYR A 31 -21.74 4.31 6.07
C TYR A 31 -21.90 4.84 7.50
N THR A 32 -22.18 3.92 8.43
CA THR A 32 -22.30 4.22 9.86
C THR A 32 -21.24 3.44 10.63
N PRO A 33 -20.26 4.13 11.25
CA PRO A 33 -19.17 3.45 11.93
C PRO A 33 -19.67 2.71 13.18
N PRO A 34 -19.16 1.48 13.43
CA PRO A 34 -19.39 0.79 14.69
C PRO A 34 -18.96 1.67 15.87
N ARG A 35 -19.72 1.67 16.97
CA ARG A 35 -19.50 2.59 18.12
C ARG A 35 -18.06 2.62 18.65
N PHE A 36 -17.35 1.50 18.57
CA PHE A 36 -15.95 1.39 19.00
C PHE A 36 -14.99 2.21 18.09
N PHE A 37 -15.21 2.21 16.77
CA PHE A 37 -14.37 2.93 15.81
C PHE A 37 -14.82 4.37 15.55
N ALA A 38 -16.09 4.68 15.84
CA ALA A 38 -16.68 5.99 15.59
C ALA A 38 -15.91 7.17 16.22
N TRP A 39 -15.27 6.97 17.37
CA TRP A 39 -14.45 8.01 18.01
C TRP A 39 -13.16 8.31 17.22
N PHE A 40 -12.55 7.29 16.63
CA PHE A 40 -11.32 7.42 15.86
C PHE A 40 -11.60 8.05 14.50
N GLU A 41 -12.63 7.57 13.81
CA GLU A 41 -13.02 8.09 12.50
C GLU A 41 -13.41 9.57 12.55
N LYS A 42 -14.17 9.98 13.58
CA LYS A 42 -14.53 11.40 13.78
C LYS A 42 -13.34 12.34 13.97
N ARG A 43 -12.17 11.82 14.38
CA ARG A 43 -10.95 12.64 14.54
C ARG A 43 -10.14 12.76 13.26
N LEU A 44 -10.33 11.83 12.32
CA LEU A 44 -9.69 11.83 11.01
C LEU A 44 -10.53 12.52 9.94
N ASP A 45 -11.82 12.74 10.21
CA ASP A 45 -12.72 13.45 9.32
C ASP A 45 -12.23 14.90 9.09
N SER A 46 -11.66 15.12 7.91
CA SER A 46 -11.22 16.45 7.44
C SER A 46 -12.34 17.27 6.81
N GLY A 47 -13.57 16.73 6.77
CA GLY A 47 -14.71 17.32 6.08
C GLY A 47 -14.65 17.16 4.56
N PRO A 48 -15.61 17.77 3.83
CA PRO A 48 -15.66 17.68 2.37
C PRO A 48 -14.48 18.40 1.72
N GLN A 49 -13.86 17.76 0.73
CA GLN A 49 -12.74 18.31 -0.03
C GLN A 49 -13.16 18.68 -1.45
N THR A 50 -12.67 19.82 -1.93
CA THR A 50 -12.71 20.14 -3.36
C THR A 50 -11.72 19.26 -4.13
N TRP A 51 -11.89 19.13 -5.44
CA TRP A 51 -10.98 18.32 -6.28
C TRP A 51 -9.51 18.75 -6.15
N LYS A 52 -9.24 20.06 -5.96
CA LYS A 52 -7.87 20.58 -5.77
C LYS A 52 -7.27 20.13 -4.44
N GLN A 53 -8.05 20.20 -3.37
CA GLN A 53 -7.62 19.75 -2.04
C GLN A 53 -7.37 18.24 -2.04
N TYR A 54 -8.25 17.47 -2.66
CA TYR A 54 -8.08 16.02 -2.78
C TYR A 54 -6.82 15.66 -3.56
N THR A 55 -6.60 16.27 -4.73
CA THR A 55 -5.38 16.04 -5.52
C THR A 55 -4.11 16.42 -4.75
N ALA A 56 -4.13 17.57 -4.06
CA ALA A 56 -2.99 17.99 -3.25
C ALA A 56 -2.71 17.02 -2.10
N ALA A 57 -3.75 16.58 -1.38
CA ALA A 57 -3.63 15.60 -0.30
C ALA A 57 -3.07 14.27 -0.82
N LEU A 58 -3.56 13.78 -1.97
CA LEU A 58 -3.06 12.57 -2.62
C LEU A 58 -1.57 12.68 -2.97
N LEU A 59 -1.14 13.80 -3.56
CA LEU A 59 0.26 14.01 -3.94
C LEU A 59 1.18 14.14 -2.73
N ILE A 60 0.78 14.91 -1.70
CA ILE A 60 1.55 15.07 -0.48
C ILE A 60 1.69 13.72 0.25
N PHE A 61 0.61 12.96 0.33
CA PHE A 61 0.62 11.64 0.96
C PHE A 61 1.57 10.68 0.23
N ASN A 62 1.51 10.62 -1.09
CA ASN A 62 2.43 9.80 -1.89
C ASN A 62 3.88 10.26 -1.76
N ALA A 63 4.15 11.57 -1.71
CA ALA A 63 5.50 12.08 -1.49
C ALA A 63 6.03 11.73 -0.08
N ALA A 64 5.17 11.78 0.95
CA ALA A 64 5.54 11.38 2.30
C ALA A 64 5.84 9.87 2.38
N LEU A 65 5.02 9.03 1.74
CA LEU A 65 5.26 7.60 1.64
C LEU A 65 6.51 7.27 0.82
N PHE A 66 6.82 8.06 -0.22
CA PHE A 66 8.08 7.93 -0.95
C PHE A 66 9.27 8.16 -0.03
N ILE A 67 9.27 9.26 0.73
CA ILE A 67 10.35 9.56 1.68
C ILE A 67 10.47 8.45 2.72
N TYR A 68 9.34 7.98 3.27
CA TYR A 68 9.29 6.88 4.22
C TYR A 68 9.91 5.60 3.63
N GLY A 69 9.47 5.16 2.45
CA GLY A 69 9.99 3.95 1.80
C GLY A 69 11.48 4.06 1.48
N PHE A 70 11.94 5.23 1.05
CA PHE A 70 13.35 5.48 0.80
C PHE A 70 14.18 5.31 2.08
N ILE A 71 13.73 5.88 3.20
CA ILE A 71 14.39 5.75 4.49
C ILE A 71 14.40 4.28 4.95
N VAL A 72 13.27 3.57 4.85
CA VAL A 72 13.17 2.16 5.25
C VAL A 72 14.20 1.29 4.51
N LEU A 73 14.33 1.46 3.19
CA LEU A 73 15.30 0.71 2.38
C LEU A 73 16.75 1.16 2.61
N ALA A 74 17.00 2.46 2.81
CA ALA A 74 18.34 2.97 3.05
C ALA A 74 18.89 2.56 4.43
N VAL A 75 18.03 2.46 5.44
CA VAL A 75 18.39 2.12 6.83
C VAL A 75 18.45 0.60 7.07
N GLN A 76 18.01 -0.22 6.11
CA GLN A 76 18.10 -1.69 6.16
C GLN A 76 19.39 -2.27 6.80
N PRO A 77 20.60 -1.77 6.50
CA PRO A 77 21.82 -2.39 7.02
C PRO A 77 21.92 -2.38 8.55
N ILE A 78 21.37 -1.33 9.17
CA ILE A 78 21.43 -1.10 10.63
C ILE A 78 20.08 -1.36 11.31
N ALA A 79 19.04 -1.70 10.54
CA ALA A 79 17.71 -1.94 11.05
C ALA A 79 17.61 -3.27 11.82
N PRO A 80 16.72 -3.37 12.82
CA PRO A 80 16.39 -4.67 13.42
C PRO A 80 15.79 -5.58 12.35
N LEU A 81 15.87 -6.91 12.52
CA LEU A 81 15.37 -7.89 11.54
C LEU A 81 16.22 -8.03 10.26
N ASN A 82 17.52 -7.79 10.37
CA ASN A 82 18.51 -8.12 9.35
C ASN A 82 19.51 -9.20 9.82
N PRO A 83 19.08 -10.43 10.14
CA PRO A 83 19.97 -11.49 10.63
C PRO A 83 21.01 -11.94 9.60
N ARG A 84 20.78 -11.64 8.32
CA ARG A 84 21.66 -11.99 7.20
C ARG A 84 22.72 -10.92 6.91
N GLY A 85 22.69 -9.78 7.62
CA GLY A 85 23.63 -8.69 7.41
C GLY A 85 23.58 -8.10 6.00
N LEU A 86 22.41 -8.06 5.37
CA LEU A 86 22.24 -7.51 4.03
C LEU A 86 22.57 -6.02 4.02
N GLY A 87 23.39 -5.61 3.06
CA GLY A 87 23.85 -4.24 2.90
C GLY A 87 22.78 -3.30 2.34
N ILE A 88 23.22 -2.07 2.07
CA ILE A 88 22.36 -1.06 1.47
C ILE A 88 22.20 -1.34 -0.03
N LEU A 89 21.00 -1.12 -0.54
CA LEU A 89 20.77 -1.11 -1.98
C LEU A 89 21.44 0.10 -2.62
N ALA A 90 21.76 0.00 -3.92
CA ALA A 90 22.17 1.19 -4.67
C ALA A 90 21.08 2.27 -4.59
N PRO A 91 21.42 3.56 -4.41
CA PRO A 91 20.42 4.63 -4.31
C PRO A 91 19.46 4.69 -5.49
N THR A 92 19.92 4.34 -6.69
CA THR A 92 19.09 4.21 -7.90
C THR A 92 18.08 3.07 -7.78
N THR A 93 18.46 1.93 -7.20
CA THR A 93 17.54 0.80 -6.95
C THR A 93 16.50 1.18 -5.90
N ILE A 94 16.90 1.86 -4.82
CA ILE A 94 15.97 2.37 -3.80
C ILE A 94 14.96 3.31 -4.46
N PHE A 95 15.44 4.33 -5.18
CA PHE A 95 14.59 5.31 -5.86
C PHE A 95 13.57 4.64 -6.79
N ASN A 96 14.04 3.76 -7.70
CA ASN A 96 13.16 3.08 -8.65
C ASN A 96 12.14 2.18 -7.95
N SER A 97 12.56 1.46 -6.92
CA SER A 97 11.67 0.58 -6.15
C SER A 97 10.58 1.40 -5.47
N VAL A 98 10.96 2.43 -4.72
CA VAL A 98 10.00 3.30 -4.01
C VAL A 98 9.05 3.98 -5.00
N ALA A 99 9.57 4.55 -6.09
CA ALA A 99 8.74 5.15 -7.13
C ALA A 99 7.72 4.14 -7.67
N SER A 100 8.15 2.91 -7.96
CA SER A 100 7.30 1.87 -8.51
C SER A 100 6.18 1.43 -7.57
N PHE A 101 6.44 1.34 -6.27
CA PHE A 101 5.41 1.04 -5.28
C PHE A 101 4.44 2.21 -5.10
N MET A 102 4.93 3.46 -5.10
CA MET A 102 4.06 4.64 -5.00
C MET A 102 3.17 4.80 -6.24
N THR A 103 3.65 4.42 -7.43
CA THR A 103 2.84 4.40 -8.65
C THR A 103 2.03 3.12 -8.82
N ASN A 104 2.00 2.25 -7.80
CA ASN A 104 1.29 0.96 -7.80
C ASN A 104 1.65 0.05 -9.01
N THR A 105 2.88 0.18 -9.50
CA THR A 105 3.42 -0.60 -10.61
C THR A 105 4.12 -1.86 -10.11
N ASN A 106 4.71 -1.81 -8.92
CA ASN A 106 5.37 -2.93 -8.23
C ASN A 106 6.43 -3.65 -9.08
N LEU A 107 7.15 -2.88 -9.90
CA LEU A 107 8.29 -3.32 -10.71
C LEU A 107 9.49 -3.59 -9.81
N GLN A 108 10.10 -4.76 -9.97
CA GLN A 108 11.21 -5.21 -9.13
C GLN A 108 12.45 -5.46 -9.99
N HIS A 109 13.41 -4.53 -9.93
CA HIS A 109 14.75 -4.68 -10.52
C HIS A 109 15.78 -5.16 -9.50
N TYR A 110 15.34 -6.00 -8.56
CA TYR A 110 16.14 -6.61 -7.51
C TYR A 110 15.58 -8.01 -7.24
N SER A 111 16.41 -8.88 -6.65
CA SER A 111 15.92 -10.15 -6.10
C SER A 111 15.58 -9.95 -4.62
N GLY A 112 14.30 -10.03 -4.26
CA GLY A 112 13.81 -9.76 -2.90
C GLY A 112 14.51 -10.62 -1.84
N ASP A 113 14.64 -11.93 -2.09
CA ASP A 113 15.31 -12.83 -1.16
C ASP A 113 16.80 -12.55 -1.02
N GLN A 114 17.47 -12.08 -2.06
CA GLN A 114 18.93 -11.85 -2.03
C GLN A 114 19.29 -10.46 -1.50
N HIS A 115 18.44 -9.45 -1.72
CA HIS A 115 18.79 -8.05 -1.46
C HIS A 115 17.98 -7.39 -0.35
N LEU A 116 16.80 -7.92 0.01
CA LEU A 116 15.96 -7.34 1.07
C LEU A 116 16.02 -8.15 2.37
N SER A 117 16.16 -7.43 3.47
CA SER A 117 16.00 -7.93 4.83
C SER A 117 14.52 -8.11 5.17
N ASN A 118 14.23 -8.83 6.25
CA ASN A 118 12.85 -8.97 6.74
C ASN A 118 12.28 -7.61 7.15
N TRP A 119 13.13 -6.68 7.63
CA TRP A 119 12.75 -5.29 7.87
C TRP A 119 12.16 -4.64 6.63
N SER A 120 12.91 -4.61 5.53
CA SER A 120 12.46 -3.97 4.30
C SER A 120 11.25 -4.66 3.68
N GLN A 121 11.12 -5.97 3.84
CA GLN A 121 9.93 -6.68 3.39
C GLN A 121 8.70 -6.25 4.18
N ILE A 122 8.75 -6.27 5.52
CA ILE A 122 7.60 -5.98 6.38
C ILE A 122 7.20 -4.50 6.36
N PHE A 123 8.17 -3.59 6.33
CA PHE A 123 7.89 -2.16 6.51
C PHE A 123 7.70 -1.39 5.20
N PHE A 124 7.90 -2.03 4.04
CA PHE A 124 7.81 -1.37 2.74
C PHE A 124 7.22 -2.23 1.61
N VAL A 125 7.58 -3.52 1.50
CA VAL A 125 7.20 -4.34 0.32
C VAL A 125 5.88 -5.09 0.51
N ILE A 126 5.59 -5.57 1.72
CA ILE A 126 4.38 -6.31 2.10
C ILE A 126 3.37 -5.34 2.71
#